data_AF-A0AB94IQ00-F1
#
_entry.id   AF-A0AB94IQ00-F1
#
_cell.length_a   1.000
_cell.length_b   1.000
_cell.length_c   1.000
_cell.angle_alpha   90.00
_cell.angle_beta   90.00
_cell.angle_gamma   90.00
#
_symmetry.space_group_name_H-M   'P 1'
#
loop_
_entity.id
_entity.type
_entity.pdbx_description
1 polymer ?
#
loop_
_entity_poly.entity_id
_entity_poly.type
_entity_poly.pdbx_seq_one_letter_code
_entity_poly.pdbx_strand_id
1 'polypeptide(L)'
;MKNWAYTTQGSVKTGITGEGLPFFESSILGWQDDNRFSECEKLVVISAVLYDDGAECVLKNIYTSEEAIANPKIRMQSEEVEQQLLNEVQLWLNGSI
;
A
#
# COMPACT_ATOMS: atom_id res chain seq x y z
N MET A 1 20.54 6.57 10.70
CA MET A 1 19.69 6.42 9.50
C MET A 1 19.16 5.01 9.53
N LYS A 2 17.84 4.83 9.58
CA LYS A 2 17.25 3.49 9.55
C LYS A 2 17.53 2.86 8.19
N ASN A 3 17.93 1.59 8.21
CA ASN A 3 18.04 0.78 7.02
C ASN A 3 17.13 -0.43 7.19
N TRP A 4 16.47 -0.78 6.09
CA TRP A 4 15.62 -1.96 5.97
C TRP A 4 16.25 -2.90 4.96
N ALA A 5 17.10 -3.83 5.41
CA ALA A 5 17.73 -4.80 4.51
C ALA A 5 16.68 -5.66 3.80
N TYR A 6 15.59 -5.96 4.52
CA TYR A 6 14.49 -6.77 4.03
C TYR A 6 13.21 -5.94 3.98
N THR A 7 12.57 -5.96 2.82
CA THR A 7 11.23 -5.41 2.61
C THR A 7 10.36 -6.46 1.95
N THR A 8 9.08 -6.49 2.30
CA THR A 8 8.10 -7.36 1.65
C THR A 8 6.79 -6.60 1.45
N GLN A 9 5.98 -7.08 0.54
CA GLN A 9 4.64 -6.56 0.32
C GLN A 9 3.64 -7.34 1.19
N GLY A 10 2.75 -6.60 1.87
CA GLY A 10 1.60 -7.16 2.57
C GLY A 10 0.51 -7.60 1.61
N SER A 11 -0.36 -8.50 2.06
CA SER A 11 -1.54 -8.92 1.28
C SER A 11 -2.45 -7.73 0.97
N VAL A 12 -3.02 -7.70 -0.23
CA VAL A 12 -4.10 -6.77 -0.58
C VAL A 12 -5.31 -7.08 0.30
N LYS A 13 -5.83 -6.05 0.95
CA LYS A 13 -7.09 -6.06 1.70
C LYS A 13 -8.13 -5.31 0.90
N THR A 14 -9.33 -5.86 0.84
CA THR A 14 -10.48 -5.22 0.21
C THR A 14 -11.59 -5.05 1.24
N GLY A 15 -12.41 -4.03 1.07
CA GLY A 15 -13.52 -3.79 1.97
C GLY A 15 -14.36 -2.58 1.59
N ILE A 16 -15.21 -2.18 2.53
CA ILE A 16 -16.08 -1.01 2.41
C ILE A 16 -15.72 -0.03 3.53
N THR A 17 -15.55 1.25 3.18
CA THR A 17 -15.28 2.32 4.16
C THR A 17 -16.52 2.59 5.02
N GLY A 18 -16.37 3.38 6.09
CA GLY A 18 -17.52 3.81 6.91
C GLY A 18 -18.56 4.64 6.13
N GLU A 19 -18.18 5.18 4.97
CA GLU A 19 -19.06 5.96 4.07
C GLU A 19 -19.73 5.08 3.01
N GLY A 20 -19.50 3.76 3.02
CA GLY A 20 -20.08 2.82 2.05
C GLY A 20 -19.28 2.69 0.76
N LEU A 21 -18.04 3.22 0.70
CA LEU A 21 -17.22 3.22 -0.52
C LEU A 21 -16.30 1.99 -0.59
N PRO A 22 -16.13 1.33 -1.75
CA PRO A 22 -15.14 0.28 -1.90
C PRO A 22 -13.72 0.79 -1.70
N PHE A 23 -12.89 0.01 -1.00
CA PHE A 23 -11.46 0.30 -0.86
C PHE A 23 -10.59 -0.94 -1.06
N PHE A 24 -9.36 -0.69 -1.48
CA PHE A 24 -8.29 -1.65 -1.67
C PHE A 24 -7.05 -1.10 -0.98
N GLU A 25 -6.43 -1.87 -0.09
CA GLU A 25 -5.27 -1.44 0.68
C GLU A 25 -4.17 -2.49 0.61
N SER A 26 -2.95 -2.06 0.41
CA SER A 26 -1.75 -2.87 0.58
C SER A 26 -0.72 -2.09 1.38
N SER A 27 0.30 -2.78 1.88
CA SER A 27 1.38 -2.14 2.61
C SER A 27 2.73 -2.70 2.22
N ILE A 28 3.75 -1.86 2.33
CA ILE A 28 5.14 -2.30 2.29
C ILE A 28 5.59 -2.44 3.74
N LEU A 29 6.14 -3.60 4.04
CA LEU A 29 6.63 -3.98 5.35
C LEU A 29 8.16 -4.04 5.32
N GLY A 30 8.80 -3.68 6.42
CA GLY A 30 10.26 -3.68 6.54
C GLY A 30 10.74 -4.17 7.90
N TRP A 31 11.94 -4.75 7.92
CA TRP A 31 12.63 -5.14 9.14
C TRP A 31 13.81 -4.20 9.36
N GLN A 32 13.85 -3.56 10.54
CA GLN A 32 14.94 -2.66 10.91
C GLN A 32 16.20 -3.46 11.26
N ASP A 33 17.36 -3.05 10.73
CA ASP A 33 18.60 -3.82 10.82
C ASP A 33 19.35 -3.67 12.17
N ASP A 34 18.90 -2.83 13.11
CA ASP A 34 19.77 -2.21 14.11
C ASP A 34 19.69 -2.71 15.58
N ASN A 35 18.80 -3.63 15.99
CA ASN A 35 19.00 -4.62 17.06
C ASN A 35 17.70 -5.22 17.63
N ARG A 36 17.83 -6.49 18.05
CA ARG A 36 16.96 -7.27 18.98
C ARG A 36 15.50 -7.41 18.55
N PHE A 37 15.21 -8.57 17.95
CA PHE A 37 13.90 -8.97 17.44
C PHE A 37 13.44 -7.97 16.38
N SER A 38 13.80 -8.25 15.13
CA SER A 38 13.43 -7.44 13.98
C SER A 38 11.90 -7.37 13.90
N GLU A 39 11.31 -6.34 14.53
CA GLU A 39 9.88 -6.10 14.43
C GLU A 39 9.60 -5.64 13.01
N CYS A 40 8.68 -6.34 12.37
CA CYS A 40 8.21 -6.01 11.04
C CYS A 40 7.32 -4.76 11.16
N GLU A 41 7.80 -3.63 10.66
CA GLU A 41 7.06 -2.37 10.67
C GLU A 41 6.47 -2.05 9.30
N LYS A 42 5.34 -1.32 9.29
CA LYS A 42 4.81 -0.76 8.05
C LYS A 42 5.69 0.42 7.63
N LEU A 43 6.10 0.44 6.38
CA LEU A 43 6.88 1.51 5.76
C LEU A 43 5.99 2.44 4.95
N VAL A 44 5.06 1.86 4.20
CA VAL A 44 4.07 2.55 3.39
C VAL A 44 2.75 1.82 3.48
N VAL A 45 1.65 2.55 3.62
CA VAL A 45 0.29 2.05 3.38
C VAL A 45 -0.22 2.72 2.11
N ILE A 46 -0.67 1.93 1.16
CA ILE A 46 -1.17 2.40 -0.12
C ILE A 46 -2.63 1.98 -0.18
N SER A 47 -3.53 2.95 -0.34
CA SER A 47 -4.97 2.72 -0.39
C SER A 47 -5.57 3.33 -1.65
N ALA A 48 -6.37 2.55 -2.38
CA ALA A 48 -7.24 3.02 -3.44
C ALA A 48 -8.69 3.00 -2.93
N VAL A 49 -9.38 4.13 -3.02
CA VAL A 49 -10.80 4.25 -2.67
C VAL A 49 -11.59 4.64 -3.91
N LEU A 50 -12.68 3.92 -4.17
CA LEU A 50 -13.57 4.19 -5.29
C LEU A 50 -14.70 5.13 -4.88
N TYR A 51 -14.91 6.16 -5.69
CA TYR A 51 -15.98 7.15 -5.58
C TYR A 51 -16.87 7.09 -6.82
N ASP A 52 -18.06 7.68 -6.72
CA ASP A 52 -19.01 7.82 -7.83
C ASP A 52 -19.24 6.51 -8.60
N ASP A 53 -19.56 5.45 -7.85
CA ASP A 53 -19.78 4.09 -8.38
C ASP A 53 -18.62 3.55 -9.23
N GLY A 54 -17.39 3.96 -8.91
CA GLY A 54 -16.18 3.53 -9.61
C GLY A 54 -15.73 4.46 -10.74
N ALA A 55 -16.40 5.60 -10.95
CA ALA A 55 -15.98 6.60 -11.91
C ALA A 55 -14.69 7.34 -11.48
N GLU A 56 -14.47 7.46 -10.17
CA GLU A 56 -13.26 8.07 -9.62
C GLU A 56 -12.54 7.08 -8.68
N CYS A 57 -11.21 7.03 -8.81
CA CYS A 57 -10.35 6.25 -7.93
C CYS A 57 -9.32 7.18 -7.30
N VAL A 58 -9.35 7.30 -5.97
CA VAL A 58 -8.39 8.10 -5.21
C VAL A 58 -7.36 7.18 -4.60
N LEU A 59 -6.13 7.28 -5.09
CA LEU A 59 -4.97 6.59 -4.56
C LEU A 59 -4.27 7.47 -3.51
N LYS A 60 -3.94 6.90 -2.35
CA LYS A 60 -3.21 7.57 -1.28
C LYS A 60 -2.06 6.70 -0.79
N ASN A 61 -0.88 7.31 -0.69
CA ASN A 61 0.30 6.70 -0.10
C ASN A 61 0.60 7.37 1.24
N ILE A 62 0.66 6.58 2.29
CA ILE A 62 0.97 7.04 3.64
C ILE A 62 2.27 6.37 4.05
N TYR A 63 3.36 7.13 3.97
CA TYR A 63 4.67 6.72 4.47
C TYR A 63 4.72 6.92 5.98
N THR A 64 5.37 6.00 6.69
CA THR A 64 5.43 6.07 8.16
C THR A 64 6.58 6.92 8.70
N SER A 65 7.53 7.29 7.83
CA SER A 65 8.70 8.12 8.18
C SER A 65 9.29 8.85 6.97
N GLU A 66 10.01 9.93 7.21
CA GLU A 66 10.77 10.66 6.17
C GLU A 66 11.86 9.77 5.55
N GLU A 67 12.47 8.88 6.34
CA GLU A 67 13.45 7.91 5.86
C GLU A 67 12.84 6.91 4.87
N ALA A 68 11.59 6.47 5.10
CA ALA A 68 10.89 5.60 4.16
C ALA A 68 10.59 6.31 2.83
N ILE A 69 10.22 7.60 2.89
CA ILE A 69 10.02 8.44 1.70
C ILE A 69 11.34 8.63 0.94
N ALA A 70 12.43 8.90 1.66
CA ALA A 70 13.73 9.18 1.06
C ALA A 70 14.40 7.93 0.45
N ASN A 71 13.95 6.71 0.81
CA ASN A 71 14.55 5.47 0.35
C ASN A 71 14.09 5.10 -1.08
N PRO A 72 14.98 5.06 -2.09
CA PRO A 72 14.61 4.78 -3.46
C PRO A 72 14.01 3.38 -3.68
N LYS A 73 14.45 2.38 -2.90
CA LYS A 73 13.92 1.01 -2.98
C LYS A 73 12.45 0.96 -2.53
N ILE A 74 12.13 1.65 -1.44
CA ILE A 74 10.76 1.73 -0.92
C ILE A 74 9.87 2.49 -1.91
N ARG A 75 10.38 3.56 -2.53
CA ARG A 75 9.64 4.30 -3.56
C ARG A 75 9.32 3.46 -4.81
N MET A 76 10.29 2.72 -5.34
CA MET A 76 10.03 1.83 -6.47
C MET A 76 9.00 0.75 -6.10
N GLN A 77 9.14 0.16 -4.91
CA GLN A 77 8.15 -0.81 -4.43
C GLN A 77 6.76 -0.19 -4.23
N SER A 78 6.67 1.08 -3.81
CA SER A 78 5.36 1.73 -3.69
C SER A 78 4.70 1.90 -5.05
N GLU A 79 5.45 2.30 -6.08
CA GLU A 79 4.95 2.40 -7.44
C GLU A 79 4.46 1.04 -7.97
N GLU A 80 5.18 -0.06 -7.68
CA GLU A 80 4.75 -1.42 -8.05
C GLU A 80 3.42 -1.81 -7.36
N VAL A 81 3.31 -1.53 -6.06
CA VAL A 81 2.11 -1.84 -5.27
C VAL A 81 0.92 -0.98 -5.71
N GLU A 82 1.15 0.28 -6.07
CA GLU A 82 0.12 1.14 -6.67
C GLU A 82 -0.45 0.53 -7.95
N GLN A 83 0.41 0.08 -8.86
CA GLN A 83 -0.03 -0.57 -10.09
C GLN A 83 -0.82 -1.85 -9.81
N GLN A 84 -0.40 -2.63 -8.81
CA GLN A 84 -1.17 -3.80 -8.40
C GLN A 84 -2.56 -3.42 -7.87
N LEU A 85 -2.67 -2.42 -6.99
CA LEU A 85 -3.99 -1.99 -6.49
C LEU A 85 -4.88 -1.44 -7.59
N LEU A 86 -4.32 -0.70 -8.55
CA LEU A 86 -5.06 -0.25 -9.72
C LEU A 86 -5.55 -1.43 -10.57
N ASN A 87 -4.75 -2.47 -10.74
CA ASN A 87 -5.18 -3.68 -11.42
C ASN A 87 -6.32 -4.40 -10.67
N GLU A 88 -6.24 -4.52 -9.33
CA GLU A 88 -7.31 -5.09 -8.51
C GLU A 88 -8.61 -4.27 -8.60
N VAL A 89 -8.50 -2.94 -8.58
CA VAL A 89 -9.62 -2.03 -8.81
C VAL A 89 -10.26 -2.28 -10.18
N GLN A 90 -9.45 -2.38 -11.23
CA GLN A 90 -9.95 -2.65 -12.58
C GLN A 90 -10.63 -4.01 -12.68
N LEU A 91 -10.07 -5.04 -12.03
CA LEU A 91 -10.69 -6.36 -11.97
C LEU A 91 -12.04 -6.31 -11.25
N TRP A 92 -12.15 -5.52 -10.19
CA TRP A 92 -13.41 -5.35 -9.46
C TRP A 92 -14.47 -4.60 -10.29
N LEU A 93 -14.10 -3.50 -10.96
CA LEU A 93 -15.01 -2.72 -11.80
C LEU A 93 -15.50 -3.51 -13.02
N ASN A 94 -14.60 -4.25 -13.66
CA ASN A 94 -14.92 -5.09 -14.81
C ASN A 94 -15.51 -6.46 -14.39
N GLY A 95 -15.55 -6.74 -13.09
CA GLY A 95 -15.86 -8.02 -12.47
C GLY A 95 -17.22 -8.07 -11.78
N SER A 96 -18.24 -7.43 -12.38
CA SER A 96 -19.60 -7.98 -12.28
C SER A 96 -19.58 -9.40 -12.86
N ILE A 97 -19.32 -10.40 -12.01
CA ILE A 97 -19.59 -11.82 -12.25
C ILE A 97 -20.82 -12.18 -11.42
#